data_AF-A0A956AJI1-F1
#
_entry.id   AF-A0A956AJI1-F1
#
_cell.length_a   1.000
_cell.length_b   1.000
_cell.length_c   1.000
_cell.angle_alpha   90.00
_cell.angle_beta   90.00
_cell.angle_gamma   90.00
#
_symmetry.space_group_name_H-M   'P 1'
#
loop_
_entity.id
_entity.type
_entity.pdbx_description
1 polymer ?
#
loop_
_entity_poly.entity_id
_entity_poly.type
_entity_poly.pdbx_seq_one_letter_code
_entity_poly.pdbx_strand_id
1 'polypeptide(L)' 'RCADRDTCPSLAPECEAPTATGFVNHLLFSSEPIHGENIWLPLRDGEMIGVDWRMRVTRQEAARRHLAVVSA' A
#
# COMPACT_ATOMS: atom_id res chain seq x y z
N ARG A 1 11.53 12.94 0.28
CA ARG A 1 12.73 12.32 0.91
C ARG A 1 12.35 11.98 2.33
N CYS A 2 12.77 10.83 2.82
CA CYS A 2 12.35 10.24 4.10
C CYS A 2 13.11 10.89 5.26
N ALA A 3 12.40 11.25 6.34
CA ALA A 3 12.96 11.87 7.54
C ALA A 3 13.95 10.96 8.27
N ASP A 4 13.68 9.65 8.25
CA ASP A 4 14.50 8.65 8.97
C ASP A 4 15.67 8.14 8.12
N ARG A 5 15.98 8.78 6.99
CA ARG A 5 16.98 8.30 6.02
C ARG A 5 18.33 7.95 6.66
N ASP A 6 18.80 8.77 7.60
CA ASP A 6 20.14 8.63 8.16
C ASP A 6 20.20 7.65 9.34
N THR A 7 19.05 7.18 9.83
CA THR A 7 18.94 6.33 11.02
C THR A 7 18.20 5.02 10.75
N CYS A 8 17.44 4.91 9.67
CA CYS A 8 16.62 3.76 9.37
C CYS A 8 17.44 2.62 8.73
N PRO A 9 17.61 1.47 9.41
CA PRO A 9 18.35 0.32 8.86
C PRO A 9 17.62 -0.35 7.69
N SER A 10 16.32 -0.09 7.53
CA SER A 10 15.48 -0.65 6.48
C SER A 10 15.23 0.34 5.34
N LEU A 11 16.01 1.43 5.24
CA LEU A 11 15.86 2.38 4.14
C LEU A 11 16.08 1.67 2.80
N ALA A 12 15.13 1.81 1.87
CA ALA A 12 15.26 1.33 0.49
C ALA A 12 14.80 2.43 -0.49
N PRO A 13 15.16 2.32 -1.78
CA PRO A 13 14.75 3.27 -2.80
C PRO A 13 13.23 3.50 -2.87
N GLU A 14 12.44 2.46 -2.60
CA GLU A 14 10.98 2.49 -2.61
C GLU A 14 10.37 3.30 -1.45
N CYS A 15 11.17 3.71 -0.47
CA CYS A 15 10.73 4.67 0.57
C CYS A 15 10.62 6.10 0.01
N GLU A 16 11.40 6.43 -1.02
CA GLU A 16 11.52 7.79 -1.54
C GLU A 16 11.03 7.95 -2.99
N ALA A 17 10.71 6.83 -3.65
CA ALA A 17 10.13 6.79 -4.99
C ALA A 17 9.06 5.69 -5.10
N PRO A 18 8.06 5.82 -6.00
CA PRO A 18 7.10 4.76 -6.26
C PRO A 18 7.80 3.45 -6.65
N THR A 19 7.33 2.32 -6.13
CA THR A 19 7.93 1.01 -6.45
C THR A 19 7.74 0.65 -7.93
N ALA A 20 8.83 0.28 -8.59
CA ALA A 20 8.82 -0.26 -9.96
C ALA A 20 8.92 -1.80 -9.98
N THR A 21 9.41 -2.39 -8.90
CA THR A 21 9.64 -3.84 -8.75
C THR A 21 8.43 -4.56 -8.13
N GLY A 22 7.53 -3.78 -7.53
CA GLY A 22 6.38 -4.26 -6.77
C GLY A 22 6.71 -4.59 -5.32
N PHE A 23 7.94 -4.38 -4.84
CA PHE A 23 8.29 -4.49 -3.42
C PHE A 23 8.15 -3.16 -2.71
N VAL A 24 7.71 -3.18 -1.45
CA VAL A 24 7.67 -2.00 -0.57
C VAL A 24 8.22 -2.38 0.80
N ASN A 25 8.68 -1.41 1.59
CA ASN A 25 9.11 -1.68 2.96
C ASN A 25 7.97 -1.62 3.97
N HIS A 26 7.01 -0.73 3.74
CA HIS A 26 5.86 -0.51 4.61
C HIS A 26 4.63 -0.25 3.77
N LEU A 27 3.48 -0.77 4.21
CA LEU A 27 2.18 -0.46 3.64
C LEU A 27 1.39 0.39 4.64
N LEU A 28 1.06 1.61 4.25
CA LEU A 28 0.35 2.59 5.08
C LEU A 28 -1.03 2.86 4.50
N PHE A 29 -2.02 3.02 5.38
CA PHE A 29 -3.38 3.40 5.00
C PHE A 29 -3.80 4.64 5.80
N SER A 30 -4.56 5.52 5.14
CA SER A 30 -5.24 6.65 5.76
C SER A 30 -6.62 6.80 5.13
N SER A 31 -7.61 7.16 5.93
CA SER A 31 -8.96 7.51 5.46
C SER A 31 -9.02 8.89 4.80
N GLU A 32 -8.01 9.73 5.02
CA GLU A 32 -7.96 11.10 4.52
C GLU A 32 -6.63 11.37 3.79
N PRO A 33 -6.60 12.33 2.84
CA PRO A 33 -5.34 12.78 2.24
C PRO A 33 -4.41 13.36 3.32
N ILE A 34 -3.28 12.71 3.53
CA ILE A 34 -2.25 13.20 4.44
C ILE A 34 -1.14 13.86 3.63
N HIS A 35 -0.79 15.08 4.01
CA HIS A 35 0.41 15.75 3.51
C HIS A 35 1.61 15.35 4.36
N GLY A 36 2.73 15.06 3.72
CA GLY A 36 3.94 14.65 4.41
C GLY A 36 4.94 14.03 3.43
N GLU A 37 5.95 13.37 3.98
CA GLU A 37 7.06 12.83 3.20
C GLU A 37 6.80 11.47 2.56
N ASN A 38 5.80 10.74 3.04
CA ASN A 38 5.39 9.46 2.48
C ASN A 38 4.78 9.63 1.08
N ILE A 39 4.93 8.59 0.26
CA ILE A 39 4.31 8.52 -1.05
C ILE A 39 2.89 8.00 -0.89
N TRP A 40 1.93 8.91 -1.00
CA TRP A 40 0.51 8.58 -0.94
C TRP A 40 -0.05 8.40 -2.34
N LEU A 41 -0.66 7.24 -2.59
CA LEU A 41 -1.39 6.95 -3.81
C LEU A 41 -2.87 6.76 -3.46
N PRO A 42 -3.81 7.39 -4.19
CA PRO A 42 -5.23 7.19 -3.92
C PRO A 42 -5.63 5.74 -4.16
N LEU A 43 -6.45 5.21 -3.26
CA LEU A 43 -7.14 3.93 -3.42
C LEU A 43 -8.50 4.20 -4.08
N ARG A 44 -8.83 3.47 -5.15
CA ARG A 44 -10.12 3.61 -5.83
C ARG A 44 -11.23 2.87 -5.08
N ASP A 45 -12.47 3.28 -5.30
CA ASP A 45 -13.64 2.58 -4.77
C ASP A 45 -13.66 1.12 -5.22
N GLY A 46 -13.73 0.19 -4.26
CA GLY A 46 -13.70 -1.24 -4.50
C GLY A 46 -12.33 -1.79 -4.91
N GLU A 47 -11.26 -0.99 -4.89
CA GLU A 47 -9.91 -1.50 -5.07
C GLU A 47 -9.43 -2.22 -3.81
N MET A 48 -8.84 -3.39 -3.98
CA MET A 48 -8.12 -4.11 -2.94
C MET A 48 -6.62 -3.96 -3.16
N ILE A 49 -5.92 -3.52 -2.13
CA ILE A 49 -4.47 -3.47 -2.09
C ILE A 49 -3.97 -4.22 -0.86
N GLY A 50 -2.89 -4.97 -1.03
CA GLY A 50 -2.25 -5.70 0.05
C GLY A 50 -0.82 -6.07 -0.31
N VAL A 51 -0.13 -6.64 0.66
CA VAL A 51 1.23 -7.18 0.50
C VAL A 51 1.28 -8.63 0.95
N ASP A 52 2.15 -9.42 0.33
CA ASP A 52 2.46 -10.77 0.82
C ASP A 52 3.52 -10.76 1.94
N TRP A 53 3.94 -11.94 2.40
CA TRP A 53 4.95 -12.10 3.45
C TRP A 53 6.34 -11.56 3.09
N ARG A 54 6.60 -11.29 1.81
CA ARG A 54 7.84 -10.67 1.30
C ARG A 54 7.67 -9.18 1.04
N MET A 55 6.56 -8.59 1.46
CA MET A 55 6.18 -7.21 1.17
C MET A 55 6.02 -6.89 -0.32
N ARG A 56 5.61 -7.88 -1.12
CA ARG A 56 5.27 -7.65 -2.53
C ARG A 56 3.83 -7.18 -2.67
N VAL A 57 3.65 -6.00 -3.24
CA VAL A 57 2.35 -5.34 -3.45
C VAL A 57 1.53 -6.08 -4.49
N THR A 58 0.26 -6.28 -4.18
CA THR A 58 -0.77 -6.71 -5.12
C THR A 58 -1.91 -5.69 -5.11
N ARG A 59 -2.36 -5.28 -6.30
CA ARG A 59 -3.53 -4.42 -6.49
C ARG A 59 -4.52 -5.18 -7.37
N GLN A 60 -5.76 -5.27 -6.92
CA GLN A 60 -6.84 -5.88 -7.68
C GLN A 60 -8.06 -4.98 -7.60
N GLU A 61 -8.75 -4.78 -8.72
CA GLU A 61 -10.12 -4.31 -8.65
C GLU A 61 -10.95 -5.45 -8.05
N ALA A 62 -11.61 -5.21 -6.92
CA ALA A 62 -12.55 -6.20 -6.42
C ALA A 62 -13.65 -6.35 -7.45
N ALA A 63 -13.65 -7.46 -8.18
CA ALA A 63 -14.84 -7.89 -8.86
C ALA A 63 -15.94 -7.95 -7.78
N ARG A 64 -16.96 -7.08 -7.88
CA ARG A 64 -18.13 -7.10 -7.00
C ARG A 64 -18.80 -8.46 -7.12
N ARG A 65 -18.34 -9.43 -6.33
CA ARG A 65 -19.01 -10.71 -6.16
C ARG A 65 -20.09 -10.45 -5.13
N HIS A 66 -21.34 -10.40 -5.59
CA HIS A 66 -22.50 -10.53 -4.70
C HIS A 66 -22.43 -11.93 -4.08
N LEU A 67 -21.73 -12.04 -2.95
CA LEU A 67 -21.77 -13.24 -2.13
C LEU A 67 -23.17 -13.29 -1.53
N ALA A 68 -23.93 -14.33 -1.88
CA ALA A 68 -25.22 -14.55 -1.25
C ALA A 68 -25.01 -14.71 0.25
N VAL A 69 -25.68 -13.88 1.05
CA VAL A 69 -25.71 -14.06 2.50
C VAL A 69 -26.55 -15.31 2.76
N VAL A 70 -25.90 -16.39 3.15
CA VAL A 70 -26.58 -17.61 3.58
C VAL A 70 -26.76 -17.50 5.09
N SER A 71 -27.95 -17.10 5.54
CA SER A 71 -28.35 -17.22 6.94
C SER A 71 -28.77 -18.67 7.20
N ALA A 72 -28.13 -19.32 8.18
CA ALA A 72 -28.49 -20.65 8.66
C ALA A 72 -29.75 -20.62 9.54
#